data_AF-A0A936BSE4-F1
#
_entry.id   AF-A0A936BSE4-F1
#
_cell.length_a   1.000
_cell.length_b   1.000
_cell.length_c   1.000
_cell.angle_alpha   90.00
_cell.angle_beta   90.00
_cell.angle_gamma   90.00
#
_symmetry.space_group_name_H-M   'P 1'
#
loop_
_entity.id
_entity.type
_entity.pdbx_description
1 polymer ?
#
loop_
_entity_poly.entity_id
_entity_poly.type
_entity_poly.pdbx_seq_one_letter_code
_entity_poly.pdbx_strand_id
1 'polypeptide(L)'
;MATDALHAEHSHPGWQTYLKVAVVLFALTALEVWAYEIVHRHQPAALASLLEPVVVEVLLILSAFKFALVAMFYMHLKMDGKLLTAIFSFSLLLAAVIVVALMVVMHYLWSHAPTVNPLK
;
A
#
# COMPACT_ATOMS: atom_id res chain seq x y z
N MET A 1 39.27 33.92 -20.53
CA MET A 1 37.88 33.94 -21.03
C MET A 1 37.60 32.65 -21.81
N ALA A 2 37.67 31.49 -21.12
CA ALA A 2 37.45 30.17 -21.72
C ALA A 2 37.18 29.08 -20.65
N THR A 3 36.58 29.47 -19.51
CA THR A 3 36.28 28.54 -18.40
C THR A 3 34.79 28.43 -18.09
N ASP A 4 33.92 29.10 -18.85
CA ASP A 4 32.47 29.11 -18.62
C ASP A 4 31.70 28.01 -19.39
N ALA A 5 32.40 27.15 -20.14
CA ALA A 5 31.77 26.11 -20.96
C ALA A 5 31.71 24.71 -20.31
N LEU A 6 32.21 24.54 -19.08
CA LEU A 6 32.26 23.23 -18.40
C LEU A 6 31.15 22.99 -17.36
N HIS A 7 30.23 23.95 -17.17
CA HIS A 7 29.10 23.83 -16.24
C HIS A 7 27.74 23.76 -16.95
N ALA A 8 27.71 23.26 -18.19
CA ALA A 8 26.49 22.78 -18.79
C ALA A 8 26.23 21.34 -18.30
N GLU A 9 25.04 21.10 -17.77
CA GLU A 9 24.39 19.79 -17.75
C GLU A 9 24.78 18.82 -16.61
N HIS A 10 24.66 19.28 -15.36
CA HIS A 10 24.29 18.37 -14.28
C HIS A 10 22.80 18.03 -14.43
N SER A 11 22.51 17.13 -15.36
CA SER A 11 21.21 16.49 -15.55
C SER A 11 20.93 15.59 -14.34
N HIS A 12 20.48 16.20 -13.24
CA HIS A 12 19.92 15.46 -12.11
C HIS A 12 18.57 14.88 -12.54
N PRO A 13 18.40 13.55 -12.65
CA PRO A 13 17.08 12.95 -12.78
C PRO A 13 16.35 13.04 -11.43
N GLY A 14 16.02 14.25 -10.97
CA GLY A 14 15.80 14.50 -9.53
C GLY A 14 14.36 14.71 -9.11
N TRP A 15 13.50 15.24 -9.97
CA TRP A 15 12.18 15.77 -9.53
C TRP A 15 11.01 15.29 -10.39
N GLN A 16 11.18 15.27 -11.71
CA GLN A 16 10.09 14.94 -12.63
C GLN A 16 9.61 13.50 -12.48
N THR A 17 10.50 12.56 -12.15
CA THR A 17 10.14 11.17 -11.90
C THR A 17 9.30 11.04 -10.64
N TYR A 18 9.68 11.71 -9.55
CA TYR A 18 8.92 11.71 -8.30
C TYR A 18 7.55 12.35 -8.46
N LEU A 19 7.44 13.46 -9.20
CA LEU A 19 6.14 14.06 -9.53
C LEU A 19 5.24 13.09 -10.30
N LYS A 20 5.76 12.36 -11.29
CA LYS A 20 4.98 11.36 -12.02
C LYS A 20 4.47 10.27 -11.08
N VAL A 21 5.32 9.76 -10.19
CA VAL A 21 4.91 8.76 -9.18
C VAL A 21 3.88 9.34 -8.21
N ALA A 22 4.04 10.59 -7.78
CA ALA A 22 3.08 11.30 -6.91
C ALA A 22 1.69 11.37 -7.55
N VAL A 23 1.62 11.75 -8.83
CA VAL A 23 0.36 11.84 -9.59
C VAL A 23 -0.28 10.45 -9.73
N VAL A 24 0.50 9.41 -9.99
CA VAL A 24 0.00 8.03 -10.04
C VAL A 24 -0.55 7.60 -8.68
N LEU A 25 0.17 7.84 -7.59
CA LEU A 25 -0.29 7.53 -6.22
C LEU A 25 -1.56 8.29 -5.86
N PHE A 26 -1.63 9.57 -6.24
CA PHE A 26 -2.82 10.39 -6.06
C PHE A 26 -4.02 9.82 -6.82
N ALA A 27 -3.83 9.47 -8.09
CA ALA A 27 -4.88 8.85 -8.90
C ALA A 27 -5.33 7.49 -8.34
N LEU A 28 -4.40 6.64 -7.88
CA LEU A 28 -4.72 5.39 -7.19
C LEU A 28 -5.49 5.63 -5.89
N THR A 29 -5.22 6.73 -5.20
CA THR A 29 -5.92 7.09 -3.96
C THR A 29 -7.31 7.63 -4.22
N ALA A 30 -7.47 8.48 -5.24
CA ALA A 30 -8.77 8.90 -5.70
C ALA A 30 -9.62 7.68 -6.12
N LEU A 31 -9.03 6.74 -6.89
CA LEU A 31 -9.71 5.52 -7.32
C LEU A 31 -10.14 4.64 -6.13
N GLU A 32 -9.28 4.48 -5.13
CA GLU A 32 -9.59 3.72 -3.91
C GLU A 32 -10.78 4.32 -3.16
N VAL A 33 -10.74 5.64 -2.92
CA VAL A 33 -11.83 6.37 -2.27
C VAL A 33 -13.11 6.25 -3.09
N TRP A 34 -13.02 6.37 -4.41
CA TRP A 34 -14.19 6.24 -5.29
C TRP A 34 -14.80 4.84 -5.25
N ALA A 35 -13.96 3.80 -5.29
CA ALA A 35 -14.41 2.41 -5.18
C ALA A 35 -15.08 2.13 -3.84
N TYR A 36 -14.48 2.60 -2.73
CA TYR A 36 -15.08 2.52 -1.40
C TYR A 36 -16.42 3.27 -1.33
N GLU A 37 -16.47 4.48 -1.89
CA GLU A 37 -17.65 5.33 -1.87
C GLU A 37 -18.82 4.73 -2.65
N ILE A 38 -18.57 4.14 -3.83
CA ILE A 38 -19.59 3.48 -4.66
C ILE A 38 -20.25 2.32 -3.91
N VAL A 39 -19.44 1.51 -3.20
CA VAL A 39 -19.94 0.38 -2.41
C VAL A 39 -20.67 0.88 -1.16
N HIS A 40 -20.08 1.84 -0.44
CA HIS A 40 -20.66 2.37 0.80
C HIS A 40 -21.96 3.15 0.58
N ARG A 41 -22.07 3.95 -0.48
CA ARG A 41 -23.30 4.67 -0.85
C ARG A 41 -24.32 3.81 -1.61
N HIS A 42 -24.01 2.55 -1.95
CA HIS A 42 -24.83 1.68 -2.81
C HIS A 42 -25.28 2.33 -4.12
N GLN A 43 -24.49 3.25 -4.67
CA GLN A 43 -24.81 3.95 -5.91
C GLN A 43 -23.58 4.05 -6.81
N PRO A 44 -23.65 3.58 -8.07
CA PRO A 44 -24.79 2.94 -8.75
C PRO A 44 -25.04 1.49 -8.29
N ALA A 45 -26.30 1.10 -8.08
CA ALA A 45 -26.69 -0.22 -7.55
C ALA A 45 -26.15 -1.41 -8.37
N ALA A 46 -26.02 -1.26 -9.69
CA ALA A 46 -25.48 -2.27 -10.57
C ALA A 46 -23.99 -2.55 -10.33
N LEU A 47 -23.21 -1.54 -9.92
CA LEU A 47 -21.78 -1.72 -9.67
C LEU A 47 -21.53 -2.11 -8.22
N ALA A 48 -22.31 -1.56 -7.28
CA ALA A 48 -22.23 -1.89 -5.86
C ALA A 48 -22.46 -3.38 -5.61
N SER A 49 -23.47 -3.99 -6.24
CA SER A 49 -23.76 -5.44 -6.06
C SER A 49 -22.65 -6.37 -6.59
N LEU A 50 -21.90 -5.94 -7.62
CA LEU A 50 -20.77 -6.71 -8.14
C LEU A 50 -19.50 -6.52 -7.31
N LEU A 51 -19.32 -5.32 -6.73
CA LEU A 51 -18.13 -4.98 -5.95
C LEU A 51 -18.27 -5.34 -4.46
N GLU A 52 -19.47 -5.38 -3.88
CA GLU A 52 -19.71 -5.73 -2.47
C GLU A 52 -18.90 -6.92 -1.95
N PRO A 53 -18.87 -8.08 -2.65
CA PRO A 53 -18.14 -9.23 -2.14
C PRO A 53 -16.63 -9.17 -2.35
N VAL A 54 -16.12 -8.28 -3.23
CA VAL A 54 -14.70 -8.23 -3.63
C VAL A 54 -14.02 -6.90 -3.25
N VAL A 55 -14.78 -5.94 -2.71
CA VAL A 55 -14.29 -4.59 -2.43
C VAL A 55 -13.11 -4.63 -1.47
N VAL A 56 -13.15 -5.51 -0.47
CA VAL A 56 -12.10 -5.64 0.55
C VAL A 56 -10.80 -6.12 -0.09
N GLU A 57 -10.86 -7.14 -0.95
CA GLU A 57 -9.69 -7.64 -1.68
C GLU A 57 -9.14 -6.59 -2.64
N VAL A 58 -10.00 -5.88 -3.37
CA VAL A 58 -9.58 -4.81 -4.30
C VAL A 58 -8.89 -3.68 -3.56
N LEU A 59 -9.45 -3.21 -2.45
CA LEU A 59 -8.85 -2.16 -1.62
C LEU A 59 -7.51 -2.61 -1.03
N LEU A 60 -7.41 -3.86 -0.57
CA LEU A 60 -6.14 -4.44 -0.10
C LEU A 60 -5.08 -4.48 -1.20
N ILE A 61 -5.43 -4.90 -2.42
CA ILE A 61 -4.51 -4.94 -3.56
C ILE A 61 -4.05 -3.53 -3.92
N LEU A 62 -4.98 -2.56 -4.00
CA LEU A 62 -4.65 -1.17 -4.30
C LEU A 62 -3.70 -0.58 -3.23
N SER A 63 -3.96 -0.85 -1.95
CA SER A 63 -3.10 -0.43 -0.84
C SER A 63 -1.71 -1.05 -0.92
N ALA A 64 -1.61 -2.36 -1.19
CA ALA A 64 -0.34 -3.05 -1.39
C ALA A 64 0.46 -2.47 -2.57
N PHE A 65 -0.22 -2.14 -3.68
CA PHE A 65 0.40 -1.53 -4.85
C PHE A 65 0.97 -0.15 -4.53
N LYS A 66 0.21 0.70 -3.83
CA LYS A 66 0.68 2.01 -3.38
C LYS A 66 1.88 1.88 -2.47
N PHE A 67 1.82 0.98 -1.49
CA PHE A 67 2.93 0.72 -0.61
C PHE A 67 4.19 0.31 -1.39
N ALA A 68 4.06 -0.57 -2.38
CA ALA A 68 5.17 -0.98 -3.24
C ALA A 68 5.74 0.18 -4.07
N LEU A 69 4.89 1.03 -4.65
CA LEU A 69 5.31 2.24 -5.38
C LEU A 69 6.06 3.22 -4.46
N VAL A 70 5.57 3.46 -3.25
CA VAL A 70 6.23 4.31 -2.26
C VAL A 70 7.55 3.68 -1.81
N ALA A 71 7.57 2.38 -1.50
CA ALA A 71 8.78 1.68 -1.08
C ALA A 71 9.87 1.73 -2.18
N MET A 72 9.49 1.46 -3.43
CA MET A 72 10.44 1.40 -4.55
C MET A 72 10.99 2.78 -4.95
N PHE A 73 10.14 3.80 -5.01
CA PHE A 73 10.50 5.12 -5.57
C PHE A 73 10.76 6.19 -4.50
N TYR A 74 10.01 6.23 -3.41
CA TYR A 74 10.15 7.25 -2.34
C TYR A 74 11.06 6.82 -1.19
N MET A 75 11.06 5.53 -0.83
CA MET A 75 11.98 4.97 0.18
C MET A 75 13.31 4.52 -0.44
N HIS A 76 13.56 4.85 -1.70
CA HIS A 76 14.82 4.62 -2.43
C HIS A 76 15.28 3.16 -2.58
N LEU A 77 14.46 2.15 -2.26
CA LEU A 77 14.85 0.72 -2.41
C LEU A 77 15.35 0.33 -3.80
N LYS A 78 14.90 1.03 -4.85
CA LYS A 78 15.36 0.79 -6.23
C LYS A 78 16.75 1.35 -6.52
N MET A 79 17.16 2.41 -5.80
CA MET A 79 18.45 3.10 -5.97
C MET A 79 19.46 2.76 -4.85
N ASP A 80 19.00 2.14 -3.78
CA ASP A 80 19.82 1.67 -2.66
C ASP A 80 20.47 0.30 -2.90
N GLY A 81 21.49 0.00 -2.10
CA GLY A 81 22.20 -1.28 -2.14
C GLY A 81 21.32 -2.47 -1.74
N LYS A 82 21.57 -3.64 -2.35
CA LYS A 82 20.83 -4.90 -2.12
C LYS A 82 20.66 -5.29 -0.63
N LEU A 83 21.58 -4.85 0.23
CA LEU A 83 21.53 -5.08 1.67
C LEU A 83 20.37 -4.32 2.36
N LEU A 84 20.16 -3.05 2.00
CA LEU A 84 19.07 -2.24 2.58
C LEU A 84 17.71 -2.76 2.12
N THR A 85 17.58 -3.09 0.84
CA THR A 85 16.39 -3.74 0.27
C THR A 85 16.08 -5.06 0.98
N ALA A 86 17.09 -5.88 1.27
CA ALA A 86 16.93 -7.15 1.97
C ALA A 86 16.47 -6.98 3.42
N ILE A 87 17.09 -6.08 4.18
CA ILE A 87 16.71 -5.82 5.59
C ILE A 87 15.30 -5.24 5.68
N PHE A 88 14.94 -4.33 4.78
CA PHE A 88 13.59 -3.76 4.71
C PHE A 88 12.55 -4.84 4.37
N SER A 89 12.80 -5.63 3.33
CA SER A 89 11.89 -6.69 2.90
C SER A 89 11.75 -7.78 3.96
N PHE A 90 12.83 -8.12 4.67
CA PHE A 90 12.80 -9.05 5.79
C PHE A 90 11.94 -8.52 6.94
N SER A 91 12.12 -7.26 7.32
CA SER A 91 11.32 -6.61 8.36
C SER A 91 9.84 -6.54 7.98
N LEU A 92 9.55 -6.26 6.70
CA LEU A 92 8.18 -6.24 6.16
C LEU A 92 7.53 -7.64 6.20
N LEU A 93 8.27 -8.67 5.78
CA LEU A 93 7.81 -10.06 5.83
C LEU A 93 7.55 -10.49 7.27
N LEU A 94 8.48 -10.17 8.19
CA LEU A 94 8.34 -10.48 9.61
C LEU A 94 7.10 -9.80 10.21
N ALA A 95 6.87 -8.52 9.89
CA ALA A 95 5.68 -7.80 10.32
C ALA A 95 4.38 -8.46 9.80
N ALA A 96 4.35 -8.83 8.51
CA ALA A 96 3.19 -9.53 7.93
C ALA A 96 2.93 -10.87 8.61
N VAL A 97 3.96 -11.66 8.89
CA VAL A 97 3.85 -12.93 9.61
C VAL A 97 3.28 -12.72 11.02
N ILE A 98 3.78 -11.72 11.75
CA ILE A 98 3.28 -11.42 13.11
C ILE A 98 1.81 -11.01 13.08
N VAL A 99 1.41 -10.13 12.16
CA VAL A 99 0.00 -9.70 12.01
C VAL A 99 -0.90 -10.89 11.71
N VAL A 100 -0.52 -11.76 10.76
CA VAL A 100 -1.29 -12.96 10.43
C VAL A 100 -1.35 -13.92 11.61
N ALA A 101 -0.25 -14.14 12.32
CA ALA A 101 -0.22 -14.99 13.51
C ALA A 101 -1.17 -14.47 14.61
N LEU A 102 -1.17 -13.15 14.85
CA LEU A 102 -2.08 -12.52 15.80
C LEU A 102 -3.54 -12.65 15.38
N MET A 103 -3.85 -12.47 14.09
CA MET A 103 -5.20 -12.70 13.56
C MET A 103 -5.66 -14.15 13.79
N VAL A 104 -4.81 -15.14 13.51
CA VAL A 104 -5.11 -16.55 13.74
C VAL A 104 -5.35 -16.84 15.22
N VAL A 105 -4.48 -16.34 16.10
CA VAL A 105 -4.61 -16.54 17.56
C VAL A 105 -5.87 -15.88 18.10
N MET A 106 -6.21 -14.65 17.67
CA MET A 106 -7.46 -14.00 18.08
C MET A 106 -8.69 -14.70 17.54
N HIS A 107 -8.65 -15.16 16.29
CA HIS A 107 -9.75 -15.93 15.73
C HIS A 107 -9.96 -17.25 16.48
N TYR A 108 -8.88 -17.95 16.82
CA TYR A 108 -8.91 -19.17 17.63
C TYR A 108 -9.46 -18.91 19.04
N LEU A 109 -8.98 -17.85 19.71
CA LEU A 109 -9.44 -17.49 21.04
C LEU A 109 -10.92 -17.09 21.03
N TRP A 110 -11.36 -16.27 20.07
CA TRP A 110 -12.76 -15.87 19.95
C TRP A 110 -13.69 -17.05 19.71
N SER A 111 -13.29 -17.98 18.82
CA SER A 111 -14.09 -19.17 18.51
C SER A 111 -14.19 -20.17 19.68
N HIS A 112 -13.21 -20.20 20.59
CA HIS A 112 -13.17 -21.11 21.74
C HIS A 112 -13.34 -20.41 23.08
N ALA A 113 -13.68 -19.12 23.09
CA ALA A 113 -13.89 -18.38 24.32
C ALA A 113 -15.11 -18.97 25.04
N PRO A 114 -14.97 -19.47 26.28
CA PRO A 114 -16.13 -19.85 27.07
C PRO A 114 -16.95 -18.58 27.30
N THR A 115 -18.16 -18.52 26.74
CA THR A 115 -19.09 -17.44 27.03
C THR A 115 -19.40 -17.52 28.53
N VAL A 116 -18.79 -16.64 29.32
CA VAL A 116 -19.11 -16.44 30.74
C VAL A 116 -20.49 -15.79 30.86
N ASN A 117 -21.52 -16.49 30.39
CA ASN A 117 -22.89 -16.10 30.66
C ASN A 117 -23.34 -16.85 31.93
N PRO A 118 -23.52 -16.15 33.06
CA PRO A 118 -23.93 -16.77 34.31
C PRO A 118 -25.41 -17.22 34.34
N LEU A 119 -26.14 -17.16 33.22
CA LEU A 119 -27.58 -17.42 33.14
C LEU A 119 -27.99 -18.55 32.16
N LYS A 120 -27.10 -19.52 31.91
CA LYS A 120 -27.51 -20.85 31.42
C LYS A 120 -27.47 -21.86 32.56
#